data_AF-A0A523H8U5-F1
#
_entry.id   AF-A0A523H8U5-F1
#
_cell.length_a   1.000
_cell.length_b   1.000
_cell.length_c   1.000
_cell.angle_alpha   90.00
_cell.angle_beta   90.00
_cell.angle_gamma   90.00
#
_symmetry.space_group_name_H-M   'P 1'
#
loop_
_entity.id
_entity.type
_entity.pdbx_description
1 polymer ?
#
loop_
_entity_poly.entity_id
_entity_poly.type
_entity_poly.pdbx_seq_one_letter_code
_entity_poly.pdbx_strand_id
1 'polypeptide(L)'
;MEPLAQKNAMYLSDTIIIVCFTLFYLTAYATTTNKSINSTTKVDVTMIPGISGISRMSSNKYLIVHDAKVYEPDKPRLGLLNIKSTSGRIEYKRLDFPAAASTPSNDLEGVCRVPNTSNEFLLAESGYWGKKYGRIFHIRVIEQRVVLVREFQLPLLRDNNQDQRDGDQFEGIACIALNSADILILLGERGGTTVYPMGILRWGTYNLGTGRVAWSKQLLPVTAPNPWGVSRLRSITGLSIDSKGWLWGSAAVDPGNDGPFRSVVYLIGHVDGNQNIPVRLYNPDTYWIVDGFKVEGVVAGEDGLPLSIGTEDENFGGVWRPLPELNRKPPN
;
A
#
# COMPACT_ATOMS: atom_id res chain seq x y z
N MET A 1 -74.31 25.95 -32.16
CA MET A 1 -75.42 25.01 -31.89
C MET A 1 -75.57 24.94 -30.38
N GLU A 2 -76.72 25.41 -29.93
CA GLU A 2 -77.25 25.29 -28.57
C GLU A 2 -77.76 23.82 -28.35
N PRO A 3 -78.42 23.46 -27.23
CA PRO A 3 -77.97 22.50 -26.21
C PRO A 3 -78.87 21.24 -26.16
N LEU A 4 -78.86 20.49 -25.04
CA LEU A 4 -79.95 19.73 -24.38
C LEU A 4 -79.38 18.49 -23.63
N ALA A 5 -79.43 18.47 -22.28
CA ALA A 5 -80.45 17.83 -21.42
C ALA A 5 -80.25 16.28 -21.32
N GLN A 6 -80.49 15.55 -20.22
CA GLN A 6 -81.54 15.69 -19.22
C GLN A 6 -81.33 14.74 -18.01
N LYS A 7 -81.77 15.22 -16.84
CA LYS A 7 -82.21 14.62 -15.54
C LYS A 7 -82.37 13.10 -15.31
N ASN A 8 -82.19 12.73 -14.02
CA ASN A 8 -83.10 12.00 -13.09
C ASN A 8 -82.29 11.06 -12.16
N ALA A 9 -82.65 10.68 -10.94
CA ALA A 9 -83.46 11.19 -9.84
C ALA A 9 -83.15 10.30 -8.61
N MET A 10 -83.16 10.91 -7.43
CA MET A 10 -83.36 10.43 -6.05
C MET A 10 -83.85 8.97 -5.81
N TYR A 11 -83.21 8.27 -4.84
CA TYR A 11 -83.85 7.33 -3.91
C TYR A 11 -83.08 7.28 -2.57
N LEU A 12 -83.81 7.49 -1.46
CA LEU A 12 -83.42 7.20 -0.08
C LEU A 12 -83.75 5.74 0.27
N SER A 13 -82.92 5.06 1.08
CA SER A 13 -83.34 4.40 2.34
C SER A 13 -82.17 3.65 3.01
N ASP A 14 -81.85 4.09 4.22
CA ASP A 14 -81.53 3.34 5.45
C ASP A 14 -80.77 2.01 5.41
N THR A 15 -79.58 1.95 6.05
CA THR A 15 -79.33 1.23 7.34
C THR A 15 -77.85 0.82 7.52
N ILE A 16 -77.17 1.52 8.45
CA ILE A 16 -76.24 1.09 9.54
C ILE A 16 -75.08 0.09 9.25
N ILE A 17 -73.85 0.50 9.61
CA ILE A 17 -72.87 -0.11 10.56
C ILE A 17 -71.56 0.72 10.46
N ILE A 18 -71.35 1.75 11.27
CA ILE A 18 -70.52 1.80 12.50
C ILE A 18 -69.16 1.08 12.38
N VAL A 19 -68.06 1.84 12.24
CA VAL A 19 -66.90 1.88 13.19
C VAL A 19 -66.14 3.21 12.97
N CYS A 20 -66.23 4.15 13.91
CA CYS A 20 -65.32 5.29 14.02
C CYS A 20 -64.62 5.23 15.39
N PHE A 21 -63.29 5.20 15.34
CA PHE A 21 -62.40 5.26 16.49
C PHE A 21 -62.51 6.61 17.21
N THR A 22 -62.95 6.59 18.47
CA THR A 22 -62.86 7.75 19.36
C THR A 22 -61.52 7.78 20.08
N LEU A 23 -60.83 8.91 19.93
CA LEU A 23 -59.73 9.39 20.74
C LEU A 23 -60.09 9.37 22.24
N PHE A 24 -59.15 8.89 23.07
CA PHE A 24 -59.02 9.34 24.44
C PHE A 24 -57.66 10.03 24.60
N TYR A 25 -57.71 11.35 24.80
CA TYR A 25 -56.62 12.13 25.38
C TYR A 25 -56.66 11.94 26.89
N LEU A 26 -55.55 11.50 27.49
CA LEU A 26 -55.21 11.88 28.86
C LEU A 26 -53.73 12.21 28.92
N THR A 27 -53.45 13.49 29.17
CA THR A 27 -52.13 14.05 29.46
C THR A 27 -51.74 13.74 30.89
N ALA A 28 -50.59 13.08 31.09
CA ALA A 28 -49.84 13.15 32.32
C ALA A 28 -48.42 13.64 31.98
N TYR A 29 -48.08 14.82 32.49
CA TYR A 29 -46.74 15.37 32.50
C TYR A 29 -45.84 14.47 33.35
N ALA A 30 -44.87 13.81 32.72
CA ALA A 30 -43.65 13.39 33.38
C ALA A 30 -42.50 14.10 32.67
N THR A 31 -41.86 15.03 33.38
CA THR A 31 -40.63 15.71 33.00
C THR A 31 -39.51 14.69 32.77
N THR A 32 -39.40 14.17 31.55
CA THR A 32 -38.18 13.51 31.10
C THR A 32 -37.18 14.57 30.72
N THR A 33 -36.16 14.74 31.58
CA THR A 33 -34.92 15.42 31.24
C THR A 33 -34.45 14.95 29.87
N ASN A 34 -34.40 15.87 28.90
CA ASN A 34 -33.66 15.67 27.66
C ASN A 34 -32.18 15.54 28.02
N LYS A 35 -31.78 14.33 28.41
CA LYS A 35 -30.37 13.96 28.38
C LYS A 35 -30.07 13.78 26.91
N SER A 36 -29.64 14.86 26.26
CA SER A 36 -29.05 14.80 24.94
C SER A 36 -27.98 13.71 24.99
N ILE A 37 -28.20 12.62 24.26
CA ILE A 37 -27.16 11.64 24.00
C ILE A 37 -26.24 12.30 22.97
N ASN A 38 -25.46 13.29 23.43
CA ASN A 38 -24.24 13.69 22.76
C ASN A 38 -23.19 12.62 23.06
N SER A 39 -23.42 11.42 22.56
CA SER A 39 -22.38 10.42 22.38
C SER A 39 -21.87 10.54 20.95
N THR A 40 -21.32 11.70 20.60
CA THR A 40 -20.25 11.72 19.61
C THR A 40 -19.05 11.07 20.27
N THR A 41 -19.04 9.73 20.28
CA THR A 41 -17.78 9.00 20.27
C THR A 41 -17.08 9.48 19.00
N LYS A 42 -16.21 10.49 19.14
CA LYS A 42 -15.17 10.75 18.15
C LYS A 42 -14.44 9.42 18.02
N VAL A 43 -14.74 8.70 16.94
CA VAL A 43 -13.86 7.63 16.51
C VAL A 43 -12.57 8.35 16.17
N ASP A 44 -11.59 8.21 17.04
CA ASP A 44 -10.25 8.71 16.81
C ASP A 44 -9.64 7.84 15.71
N VAL A 45 -10.03 8.11 14.47
CA VAL A 45 -9.47 7.46 13.30
C VAL A 45 -8.10 8.09 13.11
N THR A 46 -7.06 7.42 13.60
CA THR A 46 -5.70 7.79 13.24
C THR A 46 -5.56 7.57 11.74
N MET A 47 -5.66 8.65 10.97
CA MET A 47 -5.49 8.61 9.52
C MET A 47 -4.03 8.25 9.21
N ILE A 48 -3.83 7.19 8.44
CA ILE A 48 -2.51 6.79 7.97
C ILE A 48 -2.29 7.51 6.64
N PRO A 49 -1.18 8.24 6.45
CA PRO A 49 -0.81 8.73 5.13
C PRO A 49 -0.60 7.58 4.14
N GLY A 50 -0.62 7.86 2.84
CA GLY A 50 -0.39 6.84 1.79
C GLY A 50 0.87 6.00 2.06
N ILE A 51 0.76 4.69 1.96
CA ILE A 51 1.82 3.72 2.28
C ILE A 51 2.51 3.29 0.97
N SER A 52 3.54 4.02 0.59
CA SER A 52 4.38 3.75 -0.59
C SER A 52 5.37 2.59 -0.37
N GLY A 53 5.45 2.09 0.85
CA GLY A 53 6.20 0.88 1.16
C GLY A 53 6.07 0.49 2.63
N ILE A 54 6.21 -0.80 2.92
CA ILE A 54 6.00 -1.35 4.26
C ILE A 54 6.89 -2.57 4.52
N SER A 55 7.44 -2.66 5.72
CA SER A 55 8.25 -3.80 6.17
C SER A 55 7.94 -4.19 7.60
N ARG A 56 7.93 -5.50 7.88
CA ARG A 56 7.64 -6.04 9.21
C ARG A 56 8.84 -5.83 10.14
N MET A 57 8.60 -5.22 11.30
CA MET A 57 9.58 -5.13 12.40
C MET A 57 9.39 -6.25 13.43
N SER A 58 8.13 -6.55 13.75
CA SER A 58 7.73 -7.65 14.63
C SER A 58 6.33 -8.13 14.23
N SER A 59 5.79 -9.14 14.92
CA SER A 59 4.47 -9.72 14.61
C SER A 59 3.32 -8.72 14.51
N ASN A 60 3.44 -7.56 15.17
CA ASN A 60 2.40 -6.54 15.22
C ASN A 60 2.92 -5.12 14.95
N LYS A 61 4.16 -4.98 14.48
CA LYS A 61 4.75 -3.66 14.19
C LYS A 61 5.36 -3.63 12.80
N TYR A 62 5.14 -2.52 12.11
CA TYR A 62 5.62 -2.30 10.76
C TYR A 62 6.27 -0.92 10.66
N LEU A 63 7.35 -0.86 9.90
CA LEU A 63 7.92 0.38 9.42
C LEU A 63 7.27 0.68 8.06
N ILE A 64 6.77 1.90 7.89
CA ILE A 64 6.22 2.38 6.62
C ILE A 64 7.00 3.57 6.10
N VAL A 65 7.06 3.69 4.77
CA VAL A 65 7.59 4.84 4.05
C VAL A 65 6.46 5.54 3.28
N HIS A 66 6.69 6.81 2.96
CA HIS A 66 5.72 7.67 2.28
C HIS A 66 6.42 8.45 1.14
N ASP A 67 5.70 8.68 0.04
CA ASP A 67 6.10 9.33 -1.21
C ASP A 67 6.39 10.86 -1.12
N ALA A 68 6.74 11.37 0.05
CA ALA A 68 6.94 12.80 0.24
C ALA A 68 8.11 13.35 -0.59
N LYS A 69 7.89 14.48 -1.28
CA LYS A 69 8.93 15.19 -2.04
C LYS A 69 9.71 16.16 -1.15
N VAL A 70 10.92 16.54 -1.54
CA VAL A 70 11.78 17.43 -0.72
C VAL A 70 11.19 18.81 -0.46
N TYR A 71 10.31 19.30 -1.34
CA TYR A 71 9.61 20.57 -1.18
C TYR A 71 8.36 20.47 -0.28
N GLU A 72 8.08 19.28 0.27
CA GLU A 72 6.99 19.00 1.20
C GLU A 72 7.56 18.67 2.60
N PRO A 73 8.09 19.66 3.34
CA PRO A 73 8.75 19.44 4.62
C PRO A 73 7.81 18.90 5.69
N ASP A 74 6.52 19.24 5.60
CA ASP A 74 5.51 18.85 6.58
C ASP A 74 4.94 17.45 6.33
N LYS A 75 5.14 16.86 5.13
CA LYS A 75 4.69 15.49 4.87
C LYS A 75 5.62 14.48 5.56
N PRO A 76 5.06 13.46 6.23
CA PRO A 76 5.86 12.41 6.83
C PRO A 76 6.57 11.61 5.73
N ARG A 77 7.77 11.12 6.03
CA ARG A 77 8.52 10.18 5.17
C ARG A 77 8.56 8.78 5.74
N LEU A 78 8.41 8.68 7.06
CA LEU A 78 8.51 7.46 7.83
C LEU A 78 7.41 7.41 8.88
N GLY A 79 6.95 6.20 9.18
CA GLY A 79 6.04 5.96 10.29
C GLY A 79 6.12 4.55 10.84
N LEU A 80 5.58 4.39 12.04
CA LEU A 80 5.37 3.09 12.65
C LEU A 80 3.87 2.80 12.68
N LEU A 81 3.51 1.63 12.18
CA LEU A 81 2.21 1.03 12.44
C LEU A 81 2.36 0.02 13.57
N ASN A 82 1.51 0.12 14.58
CA ASN A 82 1.39 -0.84 15.66
C ASN A 82 -0.04 -1.39 15.69
N ILE A 83 -0.17 -2.70 15.52
CA ILE A 83 -1.45 -3.40 15.58
C ILE A 83 -1.63 -3.90 17.01
N LYS A 84 -2.67 -3.43 17.70
CA LYS A 84 -3.00 -3.92 19.04
C LYS A 84 -3.62 -5.31 18.91
N SER A 85 -2.88 -6.34 19.29
CA SER A 85 -3.29 -7.75 19.18
C SER A 85 -4.65 -8.05 19.84
N THR A 86 -5.02 -7.32 20.90
CA THR A 86 -6.26 -7.52 21.64
C THR A 86 -7.50 -6.92 20.97
N SER A 87 -7.35 -5.86 20.17
CA SER A 87 -8.49 -5.12 19.60
C SER A 87 -8.45 -4.99 18.08
N GLY A 88 -7.36 -5.42 17.44
CA GLY A 88 -7.09 -5.15 16.02
C GLY A 88 -6.88 -3.68 15.68
N ARG A 89 -6.86 -2.79 16.69
CA ARG A 89 -6.73 -1.34 16.47
C ARG A 89 -5.35 -1.03 15.90
N ILE A 90 -5.34 -0.25 14.82
CA ILE A 90 -4.13 0.25 14.19
C ILE A 90 -3.76 1.58 14.85
N GLU A 91 -2.52 1.70 15.31
CA GLU A 91 -1.94 2.95 15.79
C GLU A 91 -0.83 3.36 14.84
N TYR A 92 -0.94 4.57 14.28
CA TYR A 92 0.11 5.17 13.47
C TYR A 92 0.88 6.22 14.28
N LYS A 93 2.20 6.20 14.13
CA LYS A 93 3.08 7.24 14.66
C LYS A 93 4.08 7.67 13.59
N ARG A 94 4.08 8.95 13.24
CA ARG A 94 5.12 9.57 12.42
C ARG A 94 6.49 9.43 13.08
N LEU A 95 7.49 9.09 12.28
CA LEU A 95 8.90 9.16 12.66
C LEU A 95 9.58 10.33 11.93
N ASP A 96 10.55 10.93 12.60
CA ASP A 96 11.41 11.92 11.96
C ASP A 96 12.38 11.23 11.01
N PHE A 97 12.59 11.85 9.85
CA PHE A 97 13.61 11.42 8.91
C PHE A 97 15.00 11.76 9.50
N PRO A 98 16.02 10.90 9.33
CA PRO A 98 17.29 11.09 10.02
C PRO A 98 17.99 12.38 9.57
N ALA A 99 18.27 13.27 10.52
CA ALA A 99 18.91 14.56 10.25
C ALA A 99 20.34 14.44 9.69
N ALA A 100 20.98 13.29 9.86
CA ALA A 100 22.31 13.00 9.30
C ALA A 100 22.30 12.64 7.80
N ALA A 101 21.12 12.49 7.18
CA ALA A 101 21.02 12.31 5.74
C ALA A 101 21.49 13.56 5.00
N SER A 102 22.06 13.37 3.81
CA SER A 102 22.58 14.47 2.99
C SER A 102 21.49 15.51 2.68
N THR A 103 20.28 15.02 2.40
CA THR A 103 19.02 15.77 2.32
C THR A 103 17.87 14.86 2.74
N PRO A 104 16.68 15.39 3.07
CA PRO A 104 15.48 14.57 3.16
C PRO A 104 15.28 13.73 1.89
N SER A 105 14.64 12.58 2.02
CA SER A 105 14.27 11.80 0.84
C SER A 105 13.38 12.59 -0.11
N ASN A 106 13.52 12.32 -1.39
CA ASN A 106 12.58 12.70 -2.42
C ASN A 106 11.97 11.41 -2.95
N ASP A 107 10.71 11.15 -2.58
CA ASP A 107 9.93 10.06 -3.17
C ASP A 107 10.36 8.66 -2.70
N LEU A 108 10.09 8.28 -1.44
CA LEU A 108 10.36 6.92 -0.96
C LEU A 108 9.27 5.96 -1.41
N GLU A 109 9.65 4.90 -2.10
CA GLU A 109 8.75 3.95 -2.76
C GLU A 109 8.98 2.50 -2.32
N GLY A 110 9.70 2.32 -1.22
CA GLY A 110 9.97 0.97 -0.76
C GLY A 110 10.80 0.92 0.50
N VAL A 111 10.58 -0.15 1.27
CA VAL A 111 11.39 -0.51 2.42
C VAL A 111 11.53 -2.02 2.54
N CYS A 112 12.75 -2.50 2.78
CA CYS A 112 13.02 -3.89 3.13
C CYS A 112 13.70 -3.96 4.51
N ARG A 113 13.45 -5.03 5.26
CA ARG A 113 14.22 -5.31 6.48
C ARG A 113 15.61 -5.81 6.09
N VAL A 114 16.65 -5.34 6.77
CA VAL A 114 17.98 -5.95 6.67
C VAL A 114 17.89 -7.35 7.31
N PRO A 115 18.19 -8.43 6.57
CA PRO A 115 18.10 -9.80 7.08
C PRO A 115 18.85 -9.99 8.40
N ASN A 116 18.33 -10.86 9.27
CA ASN A 116 18.89 -11.18 10.59
C ASN A 116 18.97 -10.00 11.57
N THR A 117 18.33 -8.87 11.27
CA THR A 117 18.14 -7.76 12.20
C THR A 117 16.65 -7.58 12.50
N SER A 118 16.33 -7.00 13.66
CA SER A 118 14.94 -6.65 14.03
C SER A 118 14.63 -5.17 13.82
N ASN A 119 15.65 -4.35 13.54
CA ASN A 119 15.53 -2.91 13.56
C ASN A 119 16.36 -2.16 12.49
N GLU A 120 16.99 -2.85 11.55
CA GLU A 120 17.69 -2.22 10.42
C GLU A 120 16.92 -2.42 9.12
N PHE A 121 16.90 -1.39 8.28
CA PHE A 121 16.09 -1.34 7.06
C PHE A 121 16.83 -0.60 5.95
N LEU A 122 16.53 -0.98 4.70
CA LEU A 122 16.88 -0.20 3.54
C LEU A 122 15.62 0.49 2.99
N LEU A 123 15.70 1.80 2.79
CA LEU A 123 14.64 2.63 2.21
C LEU A 123 15.07 3.04 0.81
N ALA A 124 14.24 2.86 -0.20
CA ALA A 124 14.57 3.21 -1.58
C ALA A 124 13.75 4.42 -2.07
N GLU A 125 14.42 5.35 -2.73
CA GLU A 125 13.75 6.38 -3.53
C GLU A 125 13.30 5.84 -4.89
N SER A 126 12.30 6.49 -5.51
CA SER A 126 11.78 6.12 -6.83
C SER A 126 12.85 6.14 -7.92
N GLY A 127 13.83 7.02 -7.81
CA GLY A 127 14.90 7.12 -8.80
C GLY A 127 15.51 8.51 -8.85
N TYR A 128 16.18 8.78 -9.96
CA TYR A 128 16.84 10.07 -10.19
C TYR A 128 15.88 11.07 -10.84
N TRP A 129 15.97 12.34 -10.42
CA TRP A 129 15.35 13.48 -11.10
C TRP A 129 16.40 14.54 -11.44
N GLY A 130 16.74 14.67 -12.72
CA GLY A 130 17.78 15.57 -13.20
C GLY A 130 19.14 15.23 -12.62
N LYS A 131 19.46 13.92 -12.56
CA LYS A 131 20.68 13.34 -11.94
C LYS A 131 20.84 13.63 -10.45
N LYS A 132 19.76 13.99 -9.76
CA LYS A 132 19.72 14.16 -8.30
C LYS A 132 18.85 13.08 -7.67
N TYR A 133 19.00 12.88 -6.36
CA TYR A 133 18.31 11.85 -5.57
C TYR A 133 18.74 10.44 -6.00
N GLY A 134 17.81 9.50 -6.11
CA GLY A 134 18.10 8.13 -6.52
C GLY A 134 18.92 7.38 -5.48
N ARG A 135 18.47 7.36 -4.23
CA ARG A 135 19.24 6.81 -3.10
C ARG A 135 18.57 5.62 -2.44
N ILE A 136 19.40 4.85 -1.77
CA ILE A 136 19.00 3.93 -0.72
C ILE A 136 19.58 4.41 0.60
N PHE A 137 18.73 4.47 1.62
CA PHE A 137 19.12 4.78 2.99
C PHE A 137 19.12 3.50 3.81
N HIS A 138 20.28 3.11 4.31
CA HIS A 138 20.38 2.11 5.36
C HIS A 138 20.17 2.82 6.71
N ILE A 139 19.08 2.47 7.40
CA ILE A 139 18.71 3.05 8.69
C ILE A 139 18.61 2.00 9.79
N ARG A 140 18.73 2.45 11.04
CA ARG A 140 18.38 1.69 12.24
C ARG A 140 17.29 2.42 13.02
N VAL A 141 16.28 1.69 13.49
CA VAL A 141 15.20 2.23 14.34
C VAL A 141 15.47 1.84 15.80
N ILE A 142 15.70 2.82 16.67
CA ILE A 142 16.02 2.61 18.09
C ILE A 142 15.05 3.45 18.92
N GLU A 143 14.23 2.81 19.75
CA GLU A 143 13.26 3.52 20.60
C GLU A 143 12.39 4.53 19.83
N GLN A 144 12.00 4.19 18.60
CA GLN A 144 11.21 5.06 17.71
C GLN A 144 11.98 6.31 17.22
N ARG A 145 13.32 6.28 17.27
CA ARG A 145 14.20 7.23 16.59
C ARG A 145 14.87 6.55 15.41
N VAL A 146 15.00 7.27 14.30
CA VAL A 146 15.64 6.78 13.08
C VAL A 146 17.06 7.29 13.02
N VAL A 147 18.01 6.37 12.95
CA VAL A 147 19.44 6.65 12.83
C VAL A 147 19.88 6.25 11.43
N LEU A 148 20.51 7.17 10.70
CA LEU A 148 21.14 6.83 9.44
C LEU A 148 22.41 6.02 9.71
N VAL A 149 22.49 4.84 9.10
CA VAL A 149 23.69 3.99 9.12
C VAL A 149 24.56 4.33 7.92
N ARG A 150 23.99 4.30 6.70
CA ARG A 150 24.66 4.68 5.45
C ARG A 150 23.67 5.17 4.41
N GLU A 151 24.18 5.89 3.42
CA GLU A 151 23.47 6.31 2.22
C GLU A 151 24.27 5.85 1.00
N PHE A 152 23.62 5.31 -0.01
CA PHE A 152 24.24 4.93 -1.27
C PHE A 152 23.30 5.11 -2.45
N GLN A 153 23.87 5.05 -3.65
CA GLN A 153 23.19 5.40 -4.89
C GLN A 153 22.52 4.17 -5.52
N LEU A 154 21.31 4.37 -6.05
CA LEU A 154 20.61 3.42 -6.91
C LEU A 154 21.37 3.23 -8.23
N PRO A 155 21.12 2.14 -8.97
CA PRO A 155 21.67 2.03 -10.32
C PRO A 155 20.97 3.06 -11.23
N LEU A 156 21.76 3.92 -11.88
CA LEU A 156 21.29 4.89 -12.87
C LEU A 156 21.53 4.35 -14.29
N LEU A 157 20.48 3.82 -14.93
CA LEU A 157 20.51 3.51 -16.36
C LEU A 157 19.83 4.61 -17.18
N ARG A 158 18.74 5.18 -16.67
CA ARG A 158 18.00 6.25 -17.35
C ARG A 158 17.48 7.26 -16.33
N ASP A 159 17.86 8.52 -16.51
CA ASP A 159 17.44 9.63 -15.65
C ASP A 159 16.00 10.05 -15.98
N ASN A 160 15.23 10.45 -14.95
CA ASN A 160 14.01 11.22 -15.17
C ASN A 160 14.34 12.71 -15.13
N ASN A 161 13.71 13.51 -15.96
CA ASN A 161 13.81 14.95 -15.90
C ASN A 161 12.56 15.59 -16.49
N GLN A 162 12.55 16.92 -16.59
CA GLN A 162 11.39 17.66 -17.07
C GLN A 162 11.00 17.27 -18.51
N ASP A 163 11.98 16.95 -19.34
CA ASP A 163 11.81 16.61 -20.76
C ASP A 163 11.55 15.10 -20.97
N GLN A 164 12.04 14.26 -20.06
CA GLN A 164 12.00 12.81 -20.15
C GLN A 164 11.52 12.22 -18.82
N ARG A 165 10.22 11.92 -18.73
CA ARG A 165 9.54 11.43 -17.51
C ARG A 165 9.32 9.91 -17.50
N ASP A 166 10.12 9.19 -18.27
CA ASP A 166 10.07 7.73 -18.46
C ASP A 166 11.44 7.06 -18.18
N GLY A 167 12.19 7.62 -17.24
CA GLY A 167 13.45 7.07 -16.73
C GLY A 167 13.22 5.90 -15.77
N ASP A 168 14.23 5.59 -14.96
CA ASP A 168 14.16 4.55 -13.93
C ASP A 168 13.18 4.98 -12.82
N GLN A 169 12.15 4.17 -12.54
CA GLN A 169 11.12 4.40 -11.53
C GLN A 169 10.88 3.12 -10.69
N PHE A 170 11.62 3.02 -9.59
CA PHE A 170 11.52 1.92 -8.64
C PHE A 170 10.31 2.12 -7.72
N GLU A 171 9.47 1.10 -7.62
CA GLU A 171 8.30 1.06 -6.72
C GLU A 171 8.35 -0.13 -5.76
N GLY A 172 9.51 -0.80 -5.66
CA GLY A 172 9.66 -1.90 -4.72
C GLY A 172 11.10 -2.21 -4.41
N ILE A 173 11.33 -2.64 -3.17
CA ILE A 173 12.62 -3.17 -2.71
C ILE A 173 12.38 -4.41 -1.85
N ALA A 174 13.17 -5.46 -2.06
CA ALA A 174 13.18 -6.64 -1.21
C ALA A 174 14.61 -7.10 -0.95
N CYS A 175 14.84 -7.69 0.23
CA CYS A 175 16.19 -8.02 0.69
C CYS A 175 16.23 -9.44 1.28
N ILE A 176 17.27 -10.18 0.94
CA ILE A 176 17.54 -11.52 1.49
C ILE A 176 19.04 -11.66 1.78
N ALA A 177 19.38 -12.44 2.81
CA ALA A 177 20.78 -12.69 3.15
C ALA A 177 21.42 -13.59 2.08
N LEU A 178 22.61 -13.22 1.62
CA LEU A 178 23.48 -14.13 0.88
C LEU A 178 24.39 -14.88 1.85
N ASN A 179 24.89 -14.15 2.85
CA ASN A 179 25.65 -14.69 3.98
C ASN A 179 25.52 -13.71 5.17
N SER A 180 26.38 -13.82 6.19
CA SER A 180 26.33 -12.96 7.37
C SER A 180 26.73 -11.49 7.12
N ALA A 181 27.48 -11.21 6.05
CA ALA A 181 28.00 -9.89 5.73
C ALA A 181 27.33 -9.28 4.49
N ASP A 182 26.87 -10.10 3.55
CA ASP A 182 26.32 -9.68 2.27
C ASP A 182 24.81 -9.93 2.18
N ILE A 183 24.11 -8.93 1.67
CA ILE A 183 22.70 -9.04 1.33
C ILE A 183 22.53 -8.91 -0.19
N LEU A 184 21.53 -9.60 -0.71
CA LEU A 184 21.00 -9.34 -2.04
C LEU A 184 19.89 -8.29 -1.90
N ILE A 185 19.99 -7.23 -2.70
CA ILE A 185 18.95 -6.22 -2.86
C ILE A 185 18.28 -6.46 -4.21
N LEU A 186 16.96 -6.67 -4.20
CA LEU A 186 16.12 -6.64 -5.39
C LEU A 186 15.38 -5.30 -5.43
N LEU A 187 15.40 -4.65 -6.60
CA LEU A 187 14.63 -3.46 -6.91
C LEU A 187 13.61 -3.78 -7.99
N GLY A 188 12.37 -3.37 -7.77
CA GLY A 188 11.28 -3.50 -8.73
C GLY A 188 11.03 -2.17 -9.42
N GLU A 189 11.29 -2.11 -10.72
CA GLU A 189 10.84 -1.03 -11.58
C GLU A 189 9.39 -1.28 -11.96
N ARG A 190 8.56 -0.24 -11.84
CA ARG A 190 7.11 -0.27 -12.02
C ARG A 190 6.59 -0.83 -13.33
N GLY A 191 7.25 -0.56 -14.45
CA GLY A 191 6.73 -0.80 -15.78
C GLY A 191 5.55 0.11 -16.16
N GLY A 192 4.92 -0.15 -17.31
CA GLY A 192 3.83 0.68 -17.83
C GLY A 192 4.28 2.02 -18.42
N THR A 193 5.59 2.18 -18.71
CA THR A 193 6.13 3.33 -19.44
C THR A 193 6.50 2.94 -20.88
N THR A 194 6.79 3.92 -21.74
CA THR A 194 7.24 3.64 -23.12
C THR A 194 8.57 2.89 -23.15
N VAL A 195 9.47 3.17 -22.20
CA VAL A 195 10.80 2.57 -22.11
C VAL A 195 10.77 1.21 -21.43
N TYR A 196 9.96 1.11 -20.37
CA TYR A 196 9.72 -0.12 -19.61
C TYR A 196 8.23 -0.45 -19.68
N PRO A 197 7.75 -1.10 -20.76
CA PRO A 197 6.34 -1.46 -20.87
C PRO A 197 5.94 -2.54 -19.86
N MET A 198 6.89 -3.39 -19.48
CA MET A 198 6.77 -4.37 -18.38
C MET A 198 7.58 -3.89 -17.18
N GLY A 199 7.26 -4.43 -15.99
CA GLY A 199 8.10 -4.22 -14.81
C GLY A 199 9.47 -4.86 -15.01
N ILE A 200 10.48 -4.38 -14.29
CA ILE A 200 11.85 -4.90 -14.37
C ILE A 200 12.38 -5.16 -12.97
N LEU A 201 12.89 -6.36 -12.72
CA LEU A 201 13.73 -6.62 -11.56
C LEU A 201 15.18 -6.26 -11.88
N ARG A 202 15.78 -5.50 -10.97
CA ARG A 202 17.21 -5.21 -10.91
C ARG A 202 17.75 -5.69 -9.58
N TRP A 203 19.04 -6.00 -9.54
CA TRP A 203 19.64 -6.50 -8.31
C TRP A 203 21.08 -6.09 -8.13
N GLY A 204 21.50 -6.09 -6.87
CA GLY A 204 22.88 -5.84 -6.48
C GLY A 204 23.17 -6.48 -5.14
N THR A 205 24.45 -6.53 -4.80
CA THR A 205 24.90 -6.97 -3.49
C THR A 205 25.28 -5.78 -2.64
N TYR A 206 24.98 -5.85 -1.34
CA TYR A 206 25.39 -4.86 -0.36
C TYR A 206 26.10 -5.55 0.81
N ASN A 207 27.36 -5.14 1.04
CA ASN A 207 28.15 -5.65 2.15
C ASN A 207 27.98 -4.73 3.37
N LEU A 208 27.40 -5.27 4.45
CA LEU A 208 27.04 -4.52 5.65
C LEU A 208 28.26 -3.91 6.36
N GLY A 209 29.39 -4.64 6.37
CA GLY A 209 30.62 -4.22 7.05
C GLY A 209 31.36 -3.09 6.33
N THR A 210 31.60 -3.25 5.03
CA THR A 210 32.33 -2.27 4.21
C THR A 210 31.44 -1.14 3.71
N GLY A 211 30.13 -1.35 3.66
CA GLY A 211 29.18 -0.42 3.06
C GLY A 211 29.21 -0.39 1.53
N ARG A 212 29.92 -1.33 0.88
CA ARG A 212 30.04 -1.37 -0.59
C ARG A 212 28.80 -1.99 -1.23
N VAL A 213 28.38 -1.40 -2.35
CA VAL A 213 27.29 -1.88 -3.19
C VAL A 213 27.82 -2.18 -4.58
N ALA A 214 27.39 -3.30 -5.15
CA ALA A 214 27.68 -3.67 -6.53
C ALA A 214 26.39 -4.05 -7.26
N TRP A 215 26.01 -3.26 -8.26
CA TRP A 215 24.83 -3.49 -9.07
C TRP A 215 25.14 -4.40 -10.26
N SER A 216 24.27 -5.38 -10.52
CA SER A 216 24.27 -6.13 -11.77
C SER A 216 23.86 -5.22 -12.92
N LYS A 217 24.41 -5.48 -14.11
CA LYS A 217 23.97 -4.85 -15.37
C LYS A 217 22.82 -5.61 -16.03
N GLN A 218 22.50 -6.80 -15.53
CA GLN A 218 21.41 -7.62 -16.06
C GLN A 218 20.06 -7.08 -15.57
N LEU A 219 19.06 -7.26 -16.42
CA LEU A 219 17.68 -6.86 -16.18
C LEU A 219 16.80 -8.09 -16.36
N LEU A 220 15.79 -8.24 -15.50
CA LEU A 220 14.85 -9.35 -15.58
C LEU A 220 13.43 -8.81 -15.73
N PRO A 221 12.84 -8.87 -16.93
CA PRO A 221 11.47 -8.39 -17.14
C PRO A 221 10.44 -9.22 -16.38
N VAL A 222 9.44 -8.54 -15.82
CA VAL A 222 8.33 -9.13 -15.07
C VAL A 222 7.02 -8.62 -15.64
N THR A 223 6.17 -9.55 -16.04
CA THR A 223 4.78 -9.27 -16.41
C THR A 223 3.89 -9.55 -15.22
N ALA A 224 3.06 -8.59 -14.84
CA ALA A 224 2.03 -8.82 -13.83
C ALA A 224 0.76 -9.45 -14.43
N PRO A 225 -0.02 -10.19 -13.64
CA PRO A 225 -1.37 -10.56 -14.03
C PRO A 225 -2.22 -9.32 -14.34
N ASN A 226 -3.01 -9.39 -15.42
CA ASN A 226 -3.93 -8.33 -15.82
C ASN A 226 -5.34 -8.89 -16.02
N PRO A 227 -6.04 -9.26 -14.93
CA PRO A 227 -7.37 -9.88 -15.03
C PRO A 227 -8.41 -8.96 -15.68
N TRP A 228 -8.15 -7.65 -15.73
CA TRP A 228 -9.07 -6.66 -16.31
C TRP A 228 -8.76 -6.33 -17.77
N GLY A 229 -7.63 -6.78 -18.32
CA GLY A 229 -7.24 -6.50 -19.71
C GLY A 229 -7.03 -5.02 -20.03
N VAL A 230 -6.55 -4.22 -19.08
CA VAL A 230 -6.39 -2.75 -19.23
C VAL A 230 -4.94 -2.35 -19.50
N SER A 231 -4.72 -1.20 -20.14
CA SER A 231 -3.40 -0.75 -20.59
C SER A 231 -2.58 0.03 -19.55
N ARG A 232 -3.20 0.64 -18.54
CA ARG A 232 -2.53 1.46 -17.49
C ARG A 232 -2.14 0.62 -16.27
N LEU A 233 -1.45 -0.49 -16.49
CA LEU A 233 -1.01 -1.39 -15.43
C LEU A 233 0.45 -1.12 -15.07
N ARG A 234 0.70 -0.67 -13.84
CA ARG A 234 2.02 -0.76 -13.22
C ARG A 234 2.22 -2.21 -12.79
N SER A 235 3.24 -2.86 -13.35
CA SER A 235 3.51 -4.29 -13.12
C SER A 235 4.11 -4.57 -11.75
N ILE A 236 4.91 -3.67 -11.19
CA ILE A 236 5.48 -3.82 -9.85
C ILE A 236 5.25 -2.54 -9.06
N THR A 237 4.35 -2.57 -8.09
CA THR A 237 4.11 -1.42 -7.20
C THR A 237 4.60 -1.66 -5.78
N GLY A 238 5.13 -2.85 -5.50
CA GLY A 238 5.63 -3.26 -4.20
C GLY A 238 6.27 -4.64 -4.29
N LEU A 239 7.23 -4.93 -3.43
CA LEU A 239 7.94 -6.22 -3.38
C LEU A 239 8.10 -6.73 -1.95
N SER A 240 8.07 -8.04 -1.79
CA SER A 240 8.39 -8.71 -0.52
C SER A 240 8.96 -10.10 -0.76
N ILE A 241 9.91 -10.53 0.07
CA ILE A 241 10.42 -11.92 0.06
C ILE A 241 10.00 -12.58 1.36
N ASP A 242 9.45 -13.79 1.27
CA ASP A 242 9.12 -14.58 2.45
C ASP A 242 10.31 -15.42 2.96
N SER A 243 10.15 -16.05 4.13
CA SER A 243 11.21 -16.85 4.74
C SER A 243 11.63 -18.08 3.94
N LYS A 244 10.88 -18.46 2.90
CA LYS A 244 11.19 -19.57 1.98
C LYS A 244 11.80 -19.09 0.66
N GLY A 245 11.98 -17.78 0.49
CA GLY A 245 12.50 -17.18 -0.74
C GLY A 245 11.45 -16.93 -1.81
N TRP A 246 10.15 -17.00 -1.51
CA TRP A 246 9.12 -16.62 -2.47
C TRP A 246 9.08 -15.10 -2.62
N LEU A 247 9.24 -14.63 -3.86
CA LEU A 247 9.15 -13.21 -4.20
C LEU A 247 7.70 -12.88 -4.54
N TRP A 248 7.06 -12.13 -3.66
CA TRP A 248 5.74 -11.56 -3.83
C TRP A 248 5.84 -10.15 -4.39
N GLY A 249 4.87 -9.78 -5.23
CA GLY A 249 4.71 -8.43 -5.71
C GLY A 249 3.26 -7.99 -5.74
N SER A 250 3.05 -6.69 -5.88
CA SER A 250 1.78 -6.09 -6.24
C SER A 250 1.86 -5.43 -7.61
N ALA A 251 0.73 -5.34 -8.28
CA ALA A 251 0.55 -4.55 -9.49
C ALA A 251 -0.71 -3.69 -9.32
N ALA A 252 -0.74 -2.51 -9.93
CA ALA A 252 -1.87 -1.60 -9.81
C ALA A 252 -2.27 -0.99 -11.15
N VAL A 253 -3.57 -0.90 -11.38
CA VAL A 253 -4.16 -0.04 -12.40
C VAL A 253 -4.21 1.36 -11.84
N ASP A 254 -3.47 2.26 -12.47
CA ASP A 254 -3.36 3.64 -12.04
C ASP A 254 -3.87 4.59 -13.14
N PRO A 255 -5.13 5.04 -13.04
CA PRO A 255 -5.70 6.01 -13.97
C PRO A 255 -5.28 7.46 -13.64
N GLY A 256 -4.60 7.71 -12.52
CA GLY A 256 -4.28 9.02 -11.96
C GLY A 256 -4.73 9.16 -10.50
N ASN A 257 -4.57 10.36 -9.95
CA ASN A 257 -4.65 10.62 -8.50
C ASN A 257 -5.99 10.35 -7.81
N ASP A 258 -7.09 10.19 -8.57
CA ASP A 258 -8.44 10.02 -8.01
C ASP A 258 -9.01 8.60 -8.24
N GLY A 259 -8.22 7.70 -8.85
CA GLY A 259 -8.68 6.35 -9.15
C GLY A 259 -9.79 6.29 -10.21
N PRO A 260 -10.64 5.25 -10.21
CA PRO A 260 -10.65 4.14 -9.25
C PRO A 260 -9.41 3.26 -9.39
N PHE A 261 -8.80 2.92 -8.25
CA PHE A 261 -7.66 2.03 -8.20
C PHE A 261 -8.10 0.57 -8.18
N ARG A 262 -7.26 -0.30 -8.76
CA ARG A 262 -7.40 -1.75 -8.66
C ARG A 262 -6.02 -2.37 -8.61
N SER A 263 -5.83 -3.34 -7.72
CA SER A 263 -4.56 -4.01 -7.57
C SER A 263 -4.68 -5.52 -7.56
N VAL A 264 -3.60 -6.18 -7.93
CA VAL A 264 -3.40 -7.61 -7.67
C VAL A 264 -2.19 -7.80 -6.78
N VAL A 265 -2.25 -8.78 -5.90
CA VAL A 265 -1.07 -9.36 -5.26
C VAL A 265 -0.80 -10.71 -5.93
N TYR A 266 0.44 -10.92 -6.32
CA TYR A 266 0.84 -12.06 -7.13
C TYR A 266 2.22 -12.58 -6.76
N LEU A 267 2.47 -13.85 -7.11
CA LEU A 267 3.78 -14.47 -6.95
C LEU A 267 4.61 -14.19 -8.21
N ILE A 268 5.73 -13.50 -8.05
CA ILE A 268 6.67 -13.22 -9.15
C ILE A 268 7.53 -14.45 -9.44
N GLY A 269 8.03 -15.11 -8.39
CA GLY A 269 8.94 -16.23 -8.53
C GLY A 269 9.62 -16.62 -7.23
N HIS A 270 10.76 -17.29 -7.37
CA HIS A 270 11.57 -17.76 -6.25
C HIS A 270 12.99 -17.17 -6.33
N VAL A 271 13.51 -16.73 -5.19
CA VAL A 271 14.83 -16.10 -5.07
C VAL A 271 15.89 -17.15 -4.69
N ASP A 272 16.91 -17.28 -5.53
CA ASP A 272 18.13 -18.04 -5.25
C ASP A 272 19.34 -17.11 -5.40
N GLY A 273 19.84 -16.61 -4.28
CA GLY A 273 20.95 -15.66 -4.23
C GLY A 273 22.30 -16.21 -4.73
N ASN A 274 22.41 -17.52 -5.00
CA ASN A 274 23.63 -18.12 -5.52
C ASN A 274 23.73 -18.07 -7.05
N GLN A 275 22.66 -17.66 -7.73
CA GLN A 275 22.62 -17.57 -9.19
C GLN A 275 23.02 -16.16 -9.68
N ASN A 276 23.58 -16.09 -10.89
CA ASN A 276 23.87 -14.81 -11.55
C ASN A 276 22.58 -13.97 -11.76
N ILE A 277 21.50 -14.65 -12.14
CA ILE A 277 20.14 -14.11 -12.17
C ILE A 277 19.41 -14.71 -10.96
N PRO A 278 19.22 -13.94 -9.88
CA PRO A 278 18.86 -14.50 -8.59
C PRO A 278 17.38 -14.81 -8.44
N VAL A 279 16.57 -14.64 -9.50
CA VAL A 279 15.12 -14.88 -9.44
C VAL A 279 14.72 -15.81 -10.57
N ARG A 280 14.10 -16.94 -10.21
CA ARG A 280 13.41 -17.82 -11.14
C ARG A 280 11.96 -17.38 -11.23
N LEU A 281 11.60 -16.74 -12.34
CA LEU A 281 10.24 -16.25 -12.59
C LEU A 281 9.26 -17.39 -12.77
N TYR A 282 8.04 -17.18 -12.25
CA TYR A 282 6.90 -18.06 -12.44
C TYR A 282 5.94 -17.44 -13.45
N ASN A 283 5.03 -18.27 -13.98
CA ASN A 283 3.94 -17.73 -14.77
C ASN A 283 3.08 -16.82 -13.87
N PRO A 284 2.79 -15.59 -14.30
CA PRO A 284 2.06 -14.64 -13.48
C PRO A 284 0.66 -15.20 -13.20
N ASP A 285 0.35 -15.32 -11.92
CA ASP A 285 -0.95 -15.81 -11.45
C ASP A 285 -1.47 -14.89 -10.35
N THR A 286 -2.76 -14.58 -10.41
CA THR A 286 -3.40 -13.71 -9.44
C THR A 286 -3.71 -14.50 -8.18
N TYR A 287 -3.13 -14.08 -7.06
CA TYR A 287 -3.44 -14.67 -5.76
C TYR A 287 -4.53 -13.87 -5.03
N TRP A 288 -4.49 -12.54 -5.12
CA TRP A 288 -5.55 -11.68 -4.62
C TRP A 288 -5.87 -10.57 -5.61
N ILE A 289 -7.16 -10.25 -5.73
CA ILE A 289 -7.68 -9.05 -6.39
C ILE A 289 -8.12 -8.09 -5.29
N VAL A 290 -7.67 -6.85 -5.36
CA VAL A 290 -7.97 -5.79 -4.41
C VAL A 290 -8.55 -4.60 -5.18
N ASP A 291 -9.88 -4.54 -5.26
CA ASP A 291 -10.57 -3.43 -5.92
C ASP A 291 -10.76 -2.23 -4.99
N GLY A 292 -10.64 -1.03 -5.54
CA GLY A 292 -10.82 0.23 -4.82
C GLY A 292 -9.57 0.73 -4.08
N PHE A 293 -8.46 0.01 -4.18
CA PHE A 293 -7.20 0.35 -3.52
C PHE A 293 -6.01 0.23 -4.49
N LYS A 294 -5.04 1.14 -4.35
CA LYS A 294 -3.72 1.08 -4.98
C LYS A 294 -2.73 0.50 -3.98
N VAL A 295 -2.47 -0.79 -4.12
CA VAL A 295 -1.51 -1.50 -3.26
C VAL A 295 -0.10 -1.15 -3.70
N GLU A 296 0.65 -0.45 -2.86
CA GLU A 296 2.09 -0.18 -3.05
C GLU A 296 2.96 -0.84 -1.96
N GLY A 297 2.31 -1.39 -0.93
CA GLY A 297 2.96 -2.14 0.12
C GLY A 297 2.58 -3.61 0.10
N VAL A 298 3.55 -4.52 0.09
CA VAL A 298 3.32 -5.96 0.32
C VAL A 298 4.28 -6.45 1.40
N VAL A 299 3.75 -7.14 2.40
CA VAL A 299 4.52 -7.84 3.43
C VAL A 299 4.20 -9.31 3.38
N ALA A 300 5.18 -10.11 2.96
CA ALA A 300 5.10 -11.56 2.97
C ALA A 300 4.66 -12.13 4.33
N GLY A 301 3.92 -13.25 4.30
CA GLY A 301 3.59 -14.01 5.51
C GLY A 301 4.83 -14.61 6.15
N GLU A 302 4.84 -14.72 7.48
CA GLU A 302 5.94 -15.30 8.26
C GLU A 302 5.34 -15.97 9.51
N ASP A 303 5.75 -17.21 9.82
CA ASP A 303 5.41 -17.93 11.04
C ASP A 303 3.94 -17.86 11.48
N GLY A 304 3.02 -18.19 10.56
CA GLY A 304 1.57 -18.20 10.83
C GLY A 304 0.91 -16.82 10.76
N LEU A 305 1.65 -15.76 10.44
CA LEU A 305 1.08 -14.45 10.10
C LEU A 305 0.69 -14.42 8.62
N PRO A 306 -0.50 -13.88 8.30
CA PRO A 306 -0.91 -13.73 6.91
C PRO A 306 -0.01 -12.72 6.18
N LEU A 307 -0.01 -12.84 4.85
CA LEU A 307 0.46 -11.76 3.99
C LEU A 307 -0.38 -10.51 4.30
N SER A 308 0.22 -9.32 4.27
CA SER A 308 -0.51 -8.06 4.46
C SER A 308 -0.11 -7.01 3.43
N ILE A 309 -1.01 -6.06 3.19
CA ILE A 309 -0.82 -4.98 2.23
C ILE A 309 -0.83 -3.61 2.89
N GLY A 310 -0.18 -2.65 2.24
CA GLY A 310 -0.31 -1.21 2.47
C GLY A 310 -0.78 -0.53 1.18
N THR A 311 -1.62 0.49 1.31
CA THR A 311 -2.16 1.23 0.17
C THR A 311 -1.70 2.68 0.16
N GLU A 312 -1.49 3.21 -1.03
CA GLU A 312 -1.21 4.61 -1.32
C GLU A 312 -2.31 5.05 -2.28
N ASP A 313 -3.44 5.49 -1.73
CA ASP A 313 -4.62 5.87 -2.51
C ASP A 313 -4.61 7.37 -2.80
N GLU A 314 -3.42 7.95 -2.96
CA GLU A 314 -3.17 9.34 -3.31
C GLU A 314 -3.90 10.30 -2.35
N ASN A 315 -4.99 10.92 -2.81
CA ASN A 315 -5.79 11.87 -2.03
C ASN A 315 -6.54 11.23 -0.85
N PHE A 316 -6.67 9.90 -0.80
CA PHE A 316 -7.45 9.19 0.22
C PHE A 316 -6.60 8.63 1.37
N GLY A 317 -5.29 8.81 1.33
CA GLY A 317 -4.36 8.31 2.34
C GLY A 317 -4.06 6.82 2.17
N GLY A 318 -3.76 6.14 3.27
CA GLY A 318 -3.35 4.74 3.23
C GLY A 318 -4.10 3.84 4.20
N VAL A 319 -4.14 2.56 3.86
CA VAL A 319 -4.74 1.51 4.68
C VAL A 319 -3.78 0.34 4.77
N TRP A 320 -3.63 -0.21 5.98
CA TRP A 320 -3.00 -1.52 6.18
C TRP A 320 -4.07 -2.59 6.36
N ARG A 321 -3.92 -3.74 5.70
CA ARG A 321 -4.80 -4.90 5.88
C ARG A 321 -4.05 -6.24 5.81
N PRO A 322 -4.34 -7.21 6.69
CA PRO A 322 -3.97 -8.58 6.42
C PRO A 322 -4.85 -9.12 5.27
N LEU A 323 -4.26 -9.93 4.40
CA LEU A 323 -4.99 -10.66 3.38
C LEU A 323 -5.49 -11.99 3.96
N PRO A 324 -6.67 -12.46 3.54
CA PRO A 324 -7.18 -13.76 3.98
C PRO A 324 -6.22 -14.87 3.53
N GLU A 325 -6.12 -15.92 4.35
CA GLU A 325 -5.39 -17.12 3.98
C GLU A 325 -5.91 -17.69 2.65
N LEU A 326 -4.99 -18.12 1.81
CA LEU A 326 -5.33 -18.77 0.56
C LEU A 326 -5.50 -20.27 0.78
N ASN A 327 -6.54 -20.81 0.16
CA ASN A 327 -6.65 -22.26 -0.02
C ASN A 327 -5.59 -22.83 -0.97
N ARG A 328 -4.91 -21.96 -1.73
CA ARG A 328 -3.87 -22.31 -2.69
C ARG A 328 -2.49 -21.89 -2.18
N LYS A 329 -1.57 -22.85 -2.07
CA LYS A 329 -0.17 -22.61 -1.71
C LYS A 329 0.67 -22.32 -2.96
N PRO A 330 1.79 -21.58 -2.83
CA PRO A 330 2.81 -21.50 -3.89
C PRO A 330 3.22 -22.89 -4.39
N PRO A 331 3.62 -23.04 -5.66
CA PRO A 331 4.13 -24.31 -6.19
C PRO A 331 5.31 -24.81 -5.35
N ASN A 332 5.38 -26.12 -5.10
CA ASN A 332 6.56 -26.73 -4.47
C ASN A 332 7.80 -26.59 -5.36
#